data_AF-A0A8I1STJ0-F1
#
_entry.id   AF-A0A8I1STJ0-F1
#
_cell.length_a   1.000
_cell.length_b   1.000
_cell.length_c   1.000
_cell.angle_alpha   90.00
_cell.angle_beta   90.00
_cell.angle_gamma   90.00
#
_symmetry.space_group_name_H-M   'P 1'
#
loop_
_entity.id
_entity.type
_entity.pdbx_description
1 polymer ?
#
loop_
_entity_poly.entity_id
_entity_poly.type
_entity_poly.pdbx_seq_one_letter_code
_entity_poly.pdbx_strand_id
1 'polypeptide(L)'
;MFTPEASYEAICQIADLVAEDRYAEARPLLDAMTEIEDSVPLVLFYKAICIYEDKDDVECVRLLTRFIERAPRHKKVPYARFTIAICLVNLGAYAEALEVFGTVPEDYPDLKKEVTAATSRLELQKKAIAYCSGLRDAST
;
A
#
# COMPACT_ATOMS: atom_id res chain seq x y z
N MET A 1 0.76 9.25 -28.46
CA MET A 1 1.67 9.89 -27.47
C MET A 1 0.77 10.68 -26.54
N PHE A 2 0.73 10.33 -25.25
CA PHE A 2 -0.09 11.06 -24.26
C PHE A 2 0.50 12.47 -24.10
N THR A 3 -0.33 13.50 -24.25
CA THR A 3 0.08 14.87 -23.90
C THR A 3 0.02 15.04 -22.38
N PRO A 4 0.75 16.01 -21.79
CA PRO A 4 0.65 16.31 -20.37
C PRO A 4 -0.79 16.60 -19.91
N GLU A 5 -1.57 17.28 -20.73
CA GLU A 5 -2.97 17.64 -20.46
C GLU A 5 -3.87 16.40 -20.44
N ALA A 6 -3.77 15.54 -21.46
CA ALA A 6 -4.54 14.29 -21.52
C ALA A 6 -4.14 13.33 -20.38
N SER A 7 -2.89 13.38 -19.96
CA SER A 7 -2.42 12.59 -18.81
C SER A 7 -3.02 13.08 -17.50
N TYR A 8 -3.12 14.40 -17.31
CA TYR A 8 -3.71 14.98 -16.12
C TYR A 8 -5.21 14.66 -16.01
N GLU A 9 -5.96 14.85 -17.10
CA GLU A 9 -7.40 14.52 -17.13
C GLU A 9 -7.66 13.04 -16.84
N ALA A 10 -6.89 12.15 -17.46
CA ALA A 10 -6.99 10.71 -17.22
C ALA A 10 -6.71 10.36 -15.74
N ILE A 11 -5.70 10.97 -15.12
CA ILE A 11 -5.38 10.75 -13.70
C ILE A 11 -6.50 11.25 -12.79
N CYS A 12 -7.12 12.40 -13.08
CA CYS A 12 -8.28 12.87 -12.33
C CYS A 12 -9.45 11.88 -12.43
N GLN A 13 -9.76 11.42 -13.64
CA GLN A 13 -10.81 10.43 -13.85
C GLN A 13 -10.53 9.11 -13.12
N ILE A 14 -9.29 8.61 -13.20
CA ILE A 14 -8.87 7.40 -12.47
C ILE A 14 -9.04 7.61 -10.96
N ALA A 15 -8.66 8.76 -10.44
CA ALA A 15 -8.79 9.08 -9.02
C ALA A 15 -10.26 9.04 -8.56
N ASP A 16 -11.17 9.60 -9.35
CA ASP A 16 -12.61 9.60 -9.05
C ASP A 16 -13.19 8.19 -9.12
N LEU A 17 -12.85 7.41 -10.16
CA LEU A 17 -13.29 6.02 -10.30
C LEU A 17 -12.81 5.14 -9.15
N VAL A 18 -11.55 5.29 -8.73
CA VAL A 18 -11.00 4.56 -7.58
C VAL A 18 -11.68 4.99 -6.28
N ALA A 19 -12.03 6.27 -6.11
CA ALA A 19 -12.74 6.74 -4.93
C ALA A 19 -14.20 6.23 -4.87
N GLU A 20 -14.80 5.89 -6.02
CA GLU A 20 -16.14 5.31 -6.15
C GLU A 20 -16.13 3.77 -6.17
N ASP A 21 -15.00 3.12 -5.88
CA ASP A 21 -14.82 1.66 -5.99
C ASP A 21 -15.05 1.08 -7.40
N ARG A 22 -15.01 1.92 -8.44
CA ARG A 22 -15.23 1.55 -9.85
C ARG A 22 -13.92 1.09 -10.51
N TYR A 23 -13.28 0.11 -9.89
CA TYR A 23 -11.96 -0.41 -10.31
C TYR A 23 -11.96 -0.97 -11.74
N ALA A 24 -13.06 -1.61 -12.16
CA ALA A 24 -13.19 -2.17 -13.51
C ALA A 24 -13.10 -1.10 -14.60
N GLU A 25 -13.53 0.13 -14.32
CA GLU A 25 -13.47 1.26 -15.25
C GLU A 25 -12.14 2.02 -15.16
N ALA A 26 -11.49 2.02 -14.00
CA ALA A 26 -10.18 2.64 -13.81
C ALA A 26 -9.06 1.85 -14.52
N ARG A 27 -9.12 0.51 -14.51
CA ARG A 27 -8.11 -0.38 -15.10
C ARG A 27 -7.77 -0.08 -16.57
N PRO A 28 -8.72 0.01 -17.52
CA PRO A 28 -8.36 0.28 -18.91
C PRO A 28 -7.68 1.65 -19.11
N LEU A 29 -8.00 2.64 -18.26
CA LEU A 29 -7.32 3.94 -18.29
C LEU A 29 -5.86 3.82 -17.80
N LEU A 30 -5.64 3.06 -16.74
CA LEU A 30 -4.31 2.77 -16.22
C LEU A 30 -3.47 1.98 -17.23
N ASP A 31 -4.07 0.98 -17.88
CA ASP A 31 -3.40 0.16 -18.89
C ASP A 31 -2.93 1.01 -20.08
N ALA A 32 -3.77 1.96 -20.52
CA ALA A 32 -3.43 2.92 -21.58
C ALA A 32 -2.23 3.82 -21.21
N MET A 33 -1.95 4.00 -19.92
CA MET A 33 -0.87 4.86 -19.41
C MET A 33 0.38 4.08 -18.97
N THR A 34 0.44 2.76 -19.22
CA THR A 34 1.57 1.90 -18.81
C THR A 34 2.93 2.41 -19.30
N GLU A 35 3.00 2.91 -20.54
CA GLU A 35 4.26 3.41 -21.12
C GLU A 35 4.81 4.67 -20.42
N ILE A 36 3.97 5.38 -19.66
CA ILE A 36 4.35 6.61 -18.93
C ILE A 36 4.29 6.43 -17.41
N GLU A 37 4.06 5.21 -16.90
CA GLU A 37 3.83 4.96 -15.47
C GLU A 37 5.02 5.38 -14.60
N ASP A 38 6.25 5.25 -15.11
CA ASP A 38 7.46 5.68 -14.42
C ASP A 38 7.65 7.20 -14.44
N SER A 39 7.08 7.89 -15.43
CA SER A 39 7.13 9.35 -15.55
C SER A 39 6.00 10.03 -14.77
N VAL A 40 4.89 9.32 -14.55
CA VAL A 40 3.71 9.77 -13.82
C VAL A 40 3.45 8.82 -12.65
N PRO A 41 4.10 9.02 -11.48
CA PRO A 41 4.07 8.07 -10.38
C PRO A 41 2.67 7.77 -9.83
N LEU A 42 1.68 8.65 -10.06
CA LEU A 42 0.30 8.40 -9.70
C LEU A 42 -0.31 7.19 -10.45
N VAL A 43 0.17 6.86 -11.65
CA VAL A 43 -0.24 5.64 -12.37
C VAL A 43 0.13 4.41 -11.55
N LEU A 44 1.38 4.35 -11.04
CA LEU A 44 1.84 3.26 -10.16
C LEU A 44 0.98 3.16 -8.90
N PHE A 45 0.67 4.31 -8.29
CA PHE A 45 -0.18 4.37 -7.10
C PHE A 45 -1.58 3.80 -7.36
N TYR A 46 -2.30 4.31 -8.36
CA TYR A 46 -3.68 3.89 -8.63
C TYR A 46 -3.76 2.45 -9.16
N LYS A 47 -2.77 2.00 -9.94
CA LYS A 47 -2.63 0.60 -10.34
C LYS A 47 -2.49 -0.29 -9.11
N ALA A 48 -1.67 0.11 -8.14
CA ALA A 48 -1.56 -0.64 -6.89
C ALA A 48 -2.88 -0.70 -6.10
N ILE A 49 -3.68 0.37 -6.11
CA ILE A 49 -5.00 0.34 -5.44
C ILE A 49 -5.93 -0.67 -6.13
N CYS A 50 -5.97 -0.69 -7.46
CA CYS A 50 -6.72 -1.71 -8.19
C CYS A 50 -6.23 -3.14 -7.90
N ILE A 51 -4.92 -3.34 -7.77
CA ILE A 51 -4.32 -4.64 -7.46
C ILE A 51 -4.60 -5.07 -6.01
N TYR A 52 -4.60 -4.12 -5.07
CA TYR A 52 -4.96 -4.36 -3.68
C TYR A 52 -6.38 -4.94 -3.54
N GLU A 53 -7.32 -4.43 -4.34
CA GLU A 53 -8.70 -4.94 -4.38
C GLU A 53 -8.81 -6.35 -4.99
N ASP A 54 -7.90 -6.71 -5.90
CA ASP A 54 -7.79 -8.08 -6.41
C ASP A 54 -7.17 -9.04 -5.38
N LYS A 55 -6.74 -8.52 -4.21
CA LYS A 55 -6.05 -9.24 -3.14
C LYS A 55 -4.70 -9.83 -3.55
N ASP A 56 -4.08 -9.26 -4.58
CA ASP A 56 -2.69 -9.58 -4.91
C ASP A 56 -1.76 -8.68 -4.09
N ASP A 57 -1.56 -9.09 -2.84
CA ASP A 57 -0.72 -8.36 -1.88
C ASP A 57 0.73 -8.23 -2.36
N VAL A 58 1.25 -9.21 -3.11
CA VAL A 58 2.64 -9.22 -3.60
C VAL A 58 2.83 -8.13 -4.64
N GLU A 59 1.96 -8.10 -5.65
CA GLU A 59 2.04 -7.10 -6.71
C GLU A 59 1.71 -5.70 -6.20
N CYS A 60 0.78 -5.58 -5.24
CA CYS A 60 0.47 -4.33 -4.57
C CYS A 60 1.71 -3.73 -3.90
N VAL A 61 2.42 -4.52 -3.09
CA VAL A 61 3.67 -4.10 -2.43
C VAL A 61 4.71 -3.67 -3.45
N ARG A 62 4.88 -4.42 -4.55
CA ARG A 62 5.83 -4.08 -5.62
C ARG A 62 5.53 -2.71 -6.24
N LEU A 63 4.27 -2.45 -6.59
CA LEU A 63 3.86 -1.19 -7.24
C LEU A 63 3.96 0.02 -6.29
N LEU A 64 3.51 -0.12 -5.05
CA LEU A 64 3.60 0.96 -4.06
C LEU A 64 5.06 1.27 -3.68
N THR A 65 5.93 0.26 -3.64
CA THR A 65 7.36 0.46 -3.42
C THR A 65 7.97 1.31 -4.54
N ARG A 66 7.71 0.96 -5.80
CA ARG A 66 8.12 1.77 -6.97
C ARG A 66 7.58 3.21 -6.90
N PHE A 67 6.32 3.38 -6.50
CA PHE A 67 5.73 4.70 -6.32
C PHE A 67 6.50 5.54 -5.28
N ILE A 68 6.84 4.96 -4.13
CA ILE A 68 7.60 5.64 -3.07
C ILE A 68 9.02 5.99 -3.56
N GLU A 69 9.67 5.11 -4.30
CA GLU A 69 11.01 5.37 -4.87
C GLU A 69 10.99 6.52 -5.88
N ARG A 70 9.94 6.63 -6.69
CA ARG A 70 9.80 7.70 -7.70
C ARG A 70 9.32 9.02 -7.14
N ALA A 71 8.47 8.98 -6.12
CA ALA A 71 7.84 10.17 -5.56
C ALA A 71 7.88 10.18 -4.03
N PRO A 72 9.08 10.15 -3.40
CA PRO A 72 9.23 9.93 -1.95
C PRO A 72 8.63 11.04 -1.08
N ARG A 73 8.38 12.22 -1.64
CA ARG A 73 7.76 13.37 -0.96
C ARG A 73 6.29 13.59 -1.36
N HIS A 74 5.70 12.68 -2.13
CA HIS A 74 4.34 12.84 -2.58
C HIS A 74 3.34 12.69 -1.43
N LYS A 75 2.24 13.48 -1.46
CA LYS A 75 1.22 13.49 -0.41
C LYS A 75 0.55 12.13 -0.14
N LYS A 76 0.60 11.20 -1.10
CA LYS A 76 0.07 9.83 -1.00
C LYS A 76 1.07 8.81 -0.42
N VAL A 77 2.33 9.18 -0.18
CA VAL A 77 3.35 8.27 0.38
C VAL A 77 2.94 7.69 1.74
N PRO A 78 2.36 8.45 2.69
CA PRO A 78 1.86 7.88 3.94
C PRO A 78 0.82 6.78 3.72
N TYR A 79 -0.12 7.01 2.80
CA TYR A 79 -1.13 6.02 2.44
C TYR A 79 -0.51 4.78 1.77
N ALA A 80 0.43 4.97 0.84
CA ALA A 80 1.15 3.86 0.22
C ALA A 80 1.88 2.98 1.25
N ARG A 81 2.57 3.60 2.23
CA ARG A 81 3.23 2.86 3.33
C ARG A 81 2.23 2.09 4.18
N PHE A 82 1.11 2.71 4.52
CA PHE A 82 0.04 2.04 5.24
C PHE A 82 -0.48 0.80 4.48
N THR A 83 -0.80 0.95 3.20
CA THR A 83 -1.28 -0.17 2.37
C THR A 83 -0.23 -1.27 2.21
N ILE A 84 1.06 -0.92 2.03
CA ILE A 84 2.17 -1.91 2.05
C ILE A 84 2.16 -2.70 3.36
N ALA A 85 2.07 -2.02 4.51
CA ALA A 85 2.07 -2.68 5.80
C ALA A 85 0.88 -3.65 5.94
N ILE A 86 -0.31 -3.27 5.45
CA ILE A 86 -1.48 -4.18 5.43
C ILE A 86 -1.23 -5.39 4.52
N CYS A 87 -0.69 -5.19 3.33
CA CYS A 87 -0.34 -6.29 2.41
C CYS A 87 0.68 -7.25 3.06
N LEU A 88 1.69 -6.72 3.75
CA LEU A 88 2.66 -7.52 4.50
C LEU A 88 2.00 -8.32 5.62
N VAL A 89 1.00 -7.77 6.32
CA VAL A 89 0.20 -8.52 7.30
C VAL A 89 -0.53 -9.68 6.64
N ASN A 90 -1.17 -9.46 5.48
CA ASN A 90 -1.88 -10.50 4.74
C ASN A 90 -0.94 -11.62 4.27
N LEU A 91 0.30 -11.26 3.91
CA LEU A 91 1.37 -12.19 3.55
C LEU A 91 2.01 -12.90 4.75
N GLY A 92 1.64 -12.55 5.99
CA GLY A 92 2.21 -13.11 7.22
C GLY A 92 3.58 -12.52 7.62
N ALA A 93 4.03 -11.49 6.92
CA ALA A 93 5.29 -10.78 7.15
C ALA A 93 5.16 -9.73 8.27
N TYR A 94 4.81 -10.18 9.48
CA TYR A 94 4.45 -9.29 10.58
C TYR A 94 5.58 -8.37 11.07
N ALA A 95 6.83 -8.85 11.03
CA ALA A 95 7.98 -8.04 11.45
C ALA A 95 8.19 -6.84 10.51
N GLU A 96 8.18 -7.11 9.20
CA GLU A 96 8.31 -6.11 8.15
C GLU A 96 7.12 -5.15 8.16
N ALA A 97 5.91 -5.65 8.38
CA ALA A 97 4.71 -4.82 8.51
C ALA A 97 4.84 -3.79 9.65
N LEU A 98 5.35 -4.20 10.81
CA LEU A 98 5.58 -3.30 11.95
C LEU A 98 6.62 -2.22 11.65
N GLU A 99 7.71 -2.58 10.97
CA GLU A 99 8.72 -1.62 10.53
C GLU A 99 8.10 -0.57 9.58
N VAL A 100 7.32 -1.01 8.59
CA VAL A 100 6.67 -0.12 7.63
C VAL A 100 5.63 0.77 8.32
N PHE A 101 4.82 0.23 9.24
CA PHE A 101 3.87 1.04 10.03
C PHE A 101 4.58 2.14 10.83
N GLY A 102 5.76 1.87 11.38
CA GLY A 102 6.58 2.87 12.08
C GLY A 102 7.06 4.03 11.19
N THR A 103 6.97 3.90 9.87
CA THR A 103 7.33 4.96 8.91
C THR A 103 6.14 5.82 8.46
N VAL A 104 4.91 5.50 8.90
CA VAL A 104 3.71 6.28 8.63
C VAL A 104 3.64 7.46 9.61
N PRO A 105 3.59 8.73 9.14
CA PRO A 105 3.52 9.89 10.03
C PRO A 105 2.28 9.87 10.94
N GLU A 106 2.47 10.19 12.22
CA GLU A 106 1.39 10.19 13.23
C GLU A 106 0.29 11.24 12.96
N ASP A 107 0.62 12.30 12.25
CA ASP A 107 -0.28 13.42 11.94
C ASP A 107 -1.14 13.19 10.69
N TYR A 108 -1.07 12.01 10.07
CA TYR A 108 -1.96 11.66 8.97
C TYR A 108 -3.33 11.28 9.54
N PRO A 109 -4.31 12.22 9.59
CA PRO A 109 -5.40 12.20 10.59
C PRO A 109 -6.33 10.99 10.46
N ASP A 110 -6.45 10.48 9.23
CA ASP A 110 -7.33 9.35 8.91
C ASP A 110 -6.67 8.01 9.23
N LEU A 111 -5.34 7.90 9.11
CA LEU A 111 -4.61 6.65 9.27
C LEU A 111 -4.11 6.39 10.70
N LYS A 112 -4.01 7.43 11.55
CA LYS A 112 -3.47 7.29 12.92
C LYS A 112 -4.18 6.20 13.73
N LYS A 113 -5.52 6.20 13.70
CA LYS A 113 -6.33 5.23 14.46
C LYS A 113 -6.12 3.81 13.93
N GLU A 114 -6.08 3.66 12.61
CA GLU A 114 -5.93 2.37 11.93
C GLU A 114 -4.54 1.78 12.15
N VAL A 115 -3.48 2.59 12.00
CA VAL A 115 -2.09 2.19 12.30
C VAL A 115 -1.96 1.75 13.76
N THR A 116 -2.53 2.52 14.70
CA THR A 116 -2.46 2.19 16.14
C THR A 116 -3.17 0.86 16.44
N ALA A 117 -4.34 0.63 15.85
CA ALA A 117 -5.09 -0.61 16.03
C ALA A 117 -4.36 -1.82 15.42
N ALA A 118 -3.83 -1.67 14.20
CA ALA A 118 -3.10 -2.71 13.50
C ALA A 118 -1.81 -3.10 14.25
N THR A 119 -0.99 -2.12 14.62
CA THR A 119 0.27 -2.35 15.36
C THR A 119 0.03 -2.99 16.73
N SER A 120 -1.00 -2.56 17.47
CA SER A 120 -1.37 -3.16 18.77
C SER A 120 -1.71 -4.64 18.65
N ARG A 121 -2.43 -5.03 17.60
CA ARG A 121 -2.80 -6.43 17.34
C ARG A 121 -1.58 -7.29 16.99
N LEU A 122 -0.69 -6.76 16.14
CA LEU A 122 0.53 -7.47 15.73
C LEU A 122 1.50 -7.67 16.89
N GLU A 123 1.66 -6.67 17.76
CA GLU A 123 2.52 -6.78 18.95
C GLU A 123 2.01 -7.83 19.94
N LEU A 124 0.69 -7.98 20.09
CA LEU A 124 0.10 -9.06 20.90
C LEU A 124 0.43 -10.43 20.29
N GLN A 125 0.29 -10.57 18.97
CA GLN A 125 0.58 -11.81 18.26
C GLN A 125 2.06 -12.19 18.35
N LYS A 126 2.96 -11.21 18.21
CA LYS A 126 4.41 -11.39 18.37
C LYS A 126 4.78 -11.90 19.76
N LYS A 127 4.19 -11.33 20.82
CA LYS A 127 4.39 -11.79 22.21
C LYS A 127 3.86 -13.21 22.43
N ALA A 128 2.69 -13.54 21.87
CA ALA A 128 2.13 -14.89 21.96
C ALA A 128 3.03 -15.92 21.27
N ILE A 129 3.55 -15.62 20.08
CA ILE A 129 4.51 -16.49 19.37
C ILE A 129 5.79 -16.67 20.18
N ALA A 130 6.36 -15.60 20.73
CA ALA A 130 7.58 -15.66 21.54
C ALA A 130 7.39 -16.50 22.82
N TYR A 131 6.21 -16.42 23.44
CA TYR A 131 5.85 -17.26 24.57
C TYR A 131 5.77 -18.74 24.17
N CYS A 132 5.09 -19.05 23.06
CA CYS A 132 4.98 -20.42 22.56
C CYS A 132 6.33 -21.01 22.13
N SER A 133 7.23 -20.23 21.52
CA SER A 133 8.57 -20.69 21.16
C SER A 133 9.43 -20.94 22.40
N GLY A 134 9.40 -20.05 23.39
CA GLY A 134 10.15 -20.22 24.64
C GLY A 134 9.70 -21.44 25.46
N LEU A 135 8.42 -21.81 25.40
CA LEU A 135 7.93 -23.05 26.01
C LEU A 135 8.43 -24.31 25.31
N ARG A 136 8.60 -24.27 23.97
CA ARG A 136 9.09 -25.41 23.19
C ARG A 136 10.57 -25.70 23.50
N ASP A 137 11.37 -24.65 23.70
CA ASP A 137 12.79 -24.76 24.03
C ASP A 137 13.02 -25.22 25.49
N ALA A 138 12.08 -24.95 26.39
CA ALA A 138 12.12 -25.40 27.80
C ALA A 138 11.65 -26.86 28.01
N SER A 139 11.13 -27.51 26.96
CA SER A 139 10.55 -28.86 27.01
C SER A 139 11.46 -29.96 26.43
N THR A 140 12.72 -29.64 26.09
CA THR A 140 13.72 -30.55 25.52
C THR A 140 14.94 -30.62 26.43
#